data_AF-A0A845S3D6-F1
#
_entry.id   AF-A0A845S3D6-F1
#
_cell.length_a   1.000
_cell.length_b   1.000
_cell.length_c   1.000
_cell.angle_alpha   90.00
_cell.angle_beta   90.00
_cell.angle_gamma   90.00
#
_symmetry.space_group_name_H-M   'P 1'
#
loop_
_entity.id
_entity.type
_entity.pdbx_description
1 polymer ?
#
loop_
_entity_poly.entity_id
_entity_poly.type
_entity_poly.pdbx_seq_one_letter_code
_entity_poly.pdbx_strand_id
1 'polypeptide(L)'
;MFAITYRKVWLIIAAVIMIGSALIIGLFGLKQGIDFTGGSLTEVVYESAPTKEALEAGISTLALGGTSVRESTDVNGREAYIIRTRDLSEEEHGAINDIVLALGDGGEVTRFTSIGPVIGQELRDKAGWAIFGVVSVIVLYVAFAFAGIGTPVSSFVYGLITIFVLIHDVLVPTALMSLLGYFAGVEVDVLFVMALLAVLGYSVNDTIVVFDRVRENLKLNRTE
;
A
#
# COMPACT_ATOMS: atom_id res chain seq x y z
N MET A 1 -3.69 -9.05 -32.93
CA MET A 1 -5.09 -9.28 -33.40
C MET A 1 -5.99 -9.86 -32.31
N PHE A 2 -5.53 -10.86 -31.54
CA PHE A 2 -6.28 -11.51 -30.45
C PHE A 2 -6.96 -10.55 -29.45
N ALA A 3 -6.23 -9.59 -28.87
CA ALA A 3 -6.79 -8.64 -27.90
C ALA A 3 -7.90 -7.75 -28.49
N ILE A 4 -7.80 -7.36 -29.76
CA ILE A 4 -8.80 -6.52 -30.44
C ILE A 4 -10.07 -7.33 -30.74
N THR A 5 -9.91 -8.60 -31.15
CA THR A 5 -11.02 -9.53 -31.42
C THR A 5 -11.83 -9.81 -30.14
N TYR A 6 -11.15 -10.04 -29.01
CA TYR A 6 -11.79 -10.38 -27.74
C TYR A 6 -11.91 -9.19 -26.77
N ARG A 7 -11.89 -7.95 -27.28
CA ARG A 7 -11.90 -6.72 -26.44
C ARG A 7 -12.98 -6.70 -25.36
N LYS A 8 -14.19 -7.21 -25.67
CA LYS A 8 -15.31 -7.25 -24.71
C LYS A 8 -14.98 -8.15 -23.51
N VAL A 9 -14.32 -9.29 -23.75
CA VAL A 9 -13.92 -10.23 -22.70
C VAL A 9 -12.92 -9.56 -21.77
N TRP A 10 -11.90 -8.89 -22.33
CA TRP A 10 -10.89 -8.18 -21.54
C TRP A 10 -11.47 -7.03 -20.72
N LEU A 11 -12.38 -6.25 -21.29
CA LEU A 11 -13.07 -5.17 -20.57
C LEU A 11 -13.98 -5.71 -19.46
N ILE A 12 -14.66 -6.83 -19.68
CA ILE A 12 -15.47 -7.50 -18.64
C ILE A 12 -14.56 -7.99 -17.51
N ILE A 13 -13.43 -8.64 -17.82
CA ILE A 13 -12.47 -9.10 -16.83
C ILE A 13 -11.96 -7.92 -15.99
N ALA A 14 -11.54 -6.82 -16.62
CA ALA A 14 -11.08 -5.63 -15.93
C ALA A 14 -12.17 -5.02 -15.03
N ALA A 15 -13.41 -4.92 -15.51
CA ALA A 15 -14.53 -4.42 -14.73
C ALA A 15 -14.84 -5.33 -13.51
N VAL A 16 -14.84 -6.65 -13.70
CA VAL A 16 -15.05 -7.63 -12.62
C VAL A 16 -13.94 -7.53 -11.59
N ILE A 17 -12.68 -7.39 -12.03
CA ILE A 17 -11.54 -7.20 -11.13
C ILE A 17 -11.69 -5.90 -10.34
N MET A 18 -12.00 -4.77 -10.98
CA MET A 18 -12.18 -3.50 -10.26
C MET A 18 -13.31 -3.55 -9.23
N ILE A 19 -14.46 -4.13 -9.61
CA ILE A 19 -15.60 -4.29 -8.69
C ILE A 19 -15.22 -5.24 -7.55
N GLY A 20 -14.57 -6.37 -7.85
CA GLY A 20 -14.07 -7.31 -6.84
C GLY A 20 -13.08 -6.65 -5.89
N SER A 21 -12.13 -5.86 -6.41
CA SER A 21 -11.16 -5.09 -5.63
C SER A 21 -11.84 -4.08 -4.71
N ALA A 22 -12.80 -3.30 -5.22
CA ALA A 22 -13.57 -2.37 -4.41
C ALA A 22 -14.37 -3.10 -3.30
N LEU A 23 -14.98 -4.25 -3.62
CA LEU A 23 -15.71 -5.06 -2.63
C LEU A 23 -14.78 -5.63 -1.56
N ILE A 24 -13.62 -6.15 -1.93
CA ILE A 24 -12.60 -6.65 -1.01
C ILE A 24 -12.19 -5.54 -0.04
N ILE A 25 -11.82 -4.37 -0.56
CA ILE A 25 -11.40 -3.22 0.27
C ILE A 25 -12.54 -2.79 1.20
N GLY A 26 -13.79 -2.74 0.70
CA GLY A 26 -14.95 -2.34 1.49
C GLY A 26 -15.34 -3.34 2.58
N LEU A 27 -15.13 -4.64 2.35
CA LEU A 27 -15.50 -5.71 3.31
C LEU A 27 -14.41 -5.99 4.34
N PHE A 28 -13.15 -6.03 3.92
CA PHE A 28 -12.02 -6.39 4.80
C PHE A 28 -11.28 -5.18 5.35
N GLY A 29 -11.44 -4.01 4.73
CA GLY A 29 -10.71 -2.80 5.10
C GLY A 29 -9.23 -2.87 4.79
N LEU A 30 -8.50 -1.82 5.15
CA LEU A 30 -7.05 -1.78 5.08
C LEU A 30 -6.46 -1.78 6.47
N LYS A 31 -5.50 -2.69 6.68
CA LYS A 31 -4.74 -2.75 7.93
C LYS A 31 -3.63 -1.71 7.88
N GLN A 32 -3.84 -0.59 8.55
CA GLN A 32 -2.89 0.51 8.60
C GLN A 32 -1.72 0.16 9.55
N GLY A 33 -0.50 0.45 9.13
CA GLY A 33 0.70 0.34 9.95
C GLY A 33 0.88 1.51 10.91
N ILE A 34 1.92 1.42 11.75
CA ILE A 34 2.23 2.43 12.78
C ILE A 34 2.52 3.82 12.20
N ASP A 35 2.99 3.90 10.96
CA ASP A 35 3.18 5.14 10.20
C ASP A 35 1.90 5.97 10.10
N PHE A 36 0.77 5.29 10.13
CA PHE A 36 -0.54 5.90 9.99
C PHE A 36 -1.26 5.94 11.32
N THR A 37 -1.31 4.82 12.05
CA THR A 37 -2.04 4.75 13.32
C THR A 37 -1.34 5.49 14.46
N GLY A 38 -0.04 5.74 14.34
CA GLY A 38 0.83 5.94 15.49
C GLY A 38 1.06 4.62 16.24
N GLY A 39 2.00 4.63 17.17
CA GLY A 39 2.37 3.46 17.97
C GLY A 39 3.86 3.18 17.95
N SER A 40 4.24 2.05 18.53
CA SER A 40 5.61 1.54 18.42
C SER A 40 5.62 0.11 17.88
N LEU A 41 6.72 -0.22 17.21
CA LEU A 41 7.02 -1.54 16.68
C LEU A 41 8.42 -1.92 17.17
N THR A 42 8.49 -3.02 17.89
CA THR A 42 9.74 -3.66 18.32
C THR A 42 9.86 -5.01 17.62
N GLU A 43 10.99 -5.24 16.97
CA GLU A 43 11.32 -6.50 16.32
C GLU A 43 12.49 -7.14 17.06
N VAL A 44 12.28 -8.38 17.47
CA VAL A 44 13.23 -9.12 18.29
C VAL A 44 13.47 -10.46 17.63
N VAL A 45 14.73 -10.83 17.48
CA VAL A 45 15.16 -12.11 16.92
C VAL A 45 15.78 -12.95 18.03
N TYR A 46 15.62 -14.26 17.94
CA TYR A 46 16.11 -15.21 18.93
C TYR A 46 16.92 -16.32 18.27
N GLU A 47 17.85 -16.91 19.03
CA GLU A 47 18.43 -18.20 18.65
C GLU A 47 17.48 -19.36 19.01
N SER A 48 16.81 -19.25 20.16
CA SER A 48 15.72 -20.12 20.58
C SER A 48 14.61 -19.25 21.16
N ALA A 49 13.50 -19.10 20.43
CA ALA A 49 12.47 -18.15 20.81
C ALA A 49 11.60 -18.66 21.97
N PRO A 50 11.15 -17.76 22.87
CA PRO A 50 10.15 -18.12 23.87
C PRO A 50 8.81 -18.40 23.20
N THR A 51 7.92 -19.10 23.90
CA THR A 51 6.52 -19.24 23.46
C THR A 51 5.86 -17.87 23.39
N LYS A 52 5.04 -17.63 22.37
CA LYS A 52 4.28 -16.39 22.19
C LYS A 52 3.50 -15.98 23.45
N GLU A 53 2.89 -16.94 24.14
CA GLU A 53 2.10 -16.71 25.36
C GLU A 53 2.96 -16.16 26.51
N ALA A 54 4.21 -16.63 26.64
CA ALA A 54 5.14 -16.13 27.64
C ALA A 54 5.55 -14.68 27.35
N LEU A 55 5.76 -14.36 26.07
CA LEU A 55 6.08 -13.00 25.64
C LEU A 55 4.91 -12.04 25.87
N GLU A 56 3.70 -12.45 25.50
CA GLU A 56 2.46 -11.69 25.76
C GLU A 56 2.23 -11.49 27.26
N ALA A 57 2.42 -12.53 28.08
CA ALA A 57 2.30 -12.44 29.54
C ALA A 57 3.33 -11.48 30.13
N GLY A 58 4.60 -11.55 29.70
CA GLY A 58 5.66 -10.64 30.12
C GLY A 58 5.30 -9.18 29.83
N ILE A 59 4.94 -8.88 28.58
CA ILE A 59 4.61 -7.50 28.16
C ILE A 59 3.33 -7.00 28.85
N SER A 60 2.37 -7.87 29.14
CA SER A 60 1.12 -7.48 29.82
C SER A 60 1.34 -6.87 31.21
N THR A 61 2.47 -7.20 31.86
CA THR A 61 2.86 -6.62 33.16
C THR A 61 3.07 -5.11 33.12
N LEU A 62 3.40 -4.57 31.94
CA LEU A 62 3.62 -3.14 31.71
C LEU A 62 2.32 -2.35 31.55
N ALA A 63 1.15 -3.01 31.53
CA ALA A 63 -0.17 -2.38 31.45
C ALA A 63 -0.33 -1.37 30.31
N LEU A 64 0.27 -1.65 29.14
CA LEU A 64 0.28 -0.76 27.96
C LEU A 64 -1.09 -0.63 27.26
N GLY A 65 -2.11 -1.32 27.75
CA GLY A 65 -3.49 -1.29 27.26
C GLY A 65 -3.73 -2.21 26.06
N GLY A 66 -2.96 -2.02 24.98
CA GLY A 66 -3.08 -2.80 23.75
C GLY A 66 -1.72 -3.22 23.20
N THR A 67 -1.50 -4.53 23.11
CA THR A 67 -0.29 -5.13 22.56
C THR A 67 -0.67 -6.17 21.53
N SER A 68 0.05 -6.23 20.41
CA SER A 68 -0.05 -7.35 19.48
C SER A 68 1.33 -7.97 19.28
N VAL A 69 1.44 -9.26 19.60
CA VAL A 69 2.64 -10.06 19.33
C VAL A 69 2.37 -10.93 18.11
N ARG A 70 3.26 -10.88 17.13
CA ARG A 70 3.20 -11.74 15.93
C ARG A 70 4.52 -12.43 15.73
N GLU A 71 4.45 -13.72 15.43
CA GLU A 71 5.59 -14.49 14.95
C GLU A 71 6.03 -13.96 13.58
N SER A 72 7.33 -13.93 13.40
CA SER A 72 8.03 -13.51 12.19
C SER A 72 9.29 -14.35 12.04
N THR A 73 10.02 -14.13 10.95
CA THR A 73 11.31 -14.77 10.71
C THR A 73 12.26 -13.71 10.16
N ASP A 74 13.49 -13.68 10.69
CA ASP A 74 14.55 -12.81 10.18
C ASP A 74 15.00 -13.26 8.78
N VAL A 75 15.72 -12.40 8.06
CA VAL A 75 16.32 -12.66 6.74
C VAL A 75 17.17 -13.94 6.74
N ASN A 76 17.75 -14.29 7.90
CA ASN A 76 18.57 -15.48 8.10
C ASN A 76 17.77 -16.75 8.50
N GLY A 77 16.44 -16.70 8.54
CA GLY A 77 15.60 -17.84 8.94
C GLY A 77 15.47 -18.04 10.46
N ARG A 78 15.98 -17.12 11.28
CA ARG A 78 15.86 -17.16 12.74
C ARG A 78 14.44 -16.79 13.19
N GLU A 79 13.99 -17.41 14.27
CA GLU A 79 12.69 -17.09 14.87
C GLU A 79 12.69 -15.64 15.38
N ALA A 80 11.65 -14.90 15.02
CA ALA A 80 11.52 -13.50 15.38
C ALA A 80 10.10 -13.18 15.85
N TYR A 81 9.96 -12.11 16.60
CA TYR A 81 8.67 -11.56 16.99
C TYR A 81 8.59 -10.09 16.62
N ILE A 82 7.44 -9.70 16.07
CA ILE A 82 7.05 -8.30 15.87
C ILE A 82 6.03 -7.96 16.95
N ILE A 83 6.45 -7.10 17.87
CA ILE A 83 5.64 -6.58 18.96
C ILE A 83 5.17 -5.19 18.57
N ARG A 84 3.86 -4.95 18.58
CA ARG A 84 3.27 -3.62 18.44
C ARG A 84 2.58 -3.19 19.71
N THR A 85 2.75 -1.94 20.06
CA THR A 85 2.11 -1.28 21.19
C THR A 85 1.72 0.15 20.80
N ARG A 86 1.11 0.89 21.73
CA ARG A 86 1.04 2.35 21.60
C ARG A 86 2.44 2.99 21.58
N ASP A 87 2.50 4.29 21.36
CA ASP A 87 3.73 5.03 21.53
C ASP A 87 4.25 4.85 22.97
N LEU A 88 5.55 4.64 23.08
CA LEU A 88 6.23 4.30 24.33
C LEU A 88 7.09 5.47 24.79
N SER A 89 7.16 5.64 26.11
CA SER A 89 8.25 6.41 26.72
C SER A 89 9.57 5.63 26.66
N GLU A 90 10.69 6.32 26.89
CA GLU A 90 12.01 5.67 26.97
C GLU A 90 12.07 4.62 28.08
N GLU A 91 11.38 4.87 29.21
CA GLU A 91 11.28 3.94 30.34
C GLU A 91 10.51 2.68 29.95
N GLU A 92 9.37 2.83 29.25
CA GLU A 92 8.57 1.71 28.77
C GLU A 92 9.30 0.92 27.68
N HIS A 93 10.02 1.60 26.79
CA HIS A 93 10.86 0.95 25.79
C HIS A 93 11.97 0.12 26.43
N GLY A 94 12.68 0.68 27.43
CA GLY A 94 13.68 -0.06 28.20
C GLY A 94 13.10 -1.30 28.88
N ALA A 95 11.92 -1.16 29.51
CA ALA A 95 11.26 -2.28 30.16
C ALA A 95 10.82 -3.38 29.17
N ILE A 96 10.36 -3.03 27.97
CA ILE A 96 10.08 -4.03 26.92
C ILE A 96 11.37 -4.73 26.52
N ASN A 97 12.46 -4.00 26.27
CA ASN A 97 13.74 -4.60 25.89
C ASN A 97 14.23 -5.59 26.97
N ASP A 98 14.14 -5.23 28.24
CA ASP A 98 14.54 -6.12 29.33
C ASP A 98 13.71 -7.41 29.36
N ILE A 99 12.39 -7.31 29.17
CA ILE A 99 11.49 -8.47 29.15
C ILE A 99 11.78 -9.38 27.95
N VAL A 100 11.86 -8.80 26.74
CA VAL A 100 12.02 -9.60 25.52
C VAL A 100 13.39 -10.28 25.48
N LEU A 101 14.43 -9.65 26.01
CA LEU A 101 15.78 -10.21 26.09
C LEU A 101 15.92 -11.26 27.20
N ALA A 102 15.17 -11.15 28.30
CA ALA A 102 15.25 -12.10 29.41
C ALA A 102 14.48 -13.41 29.15
N LEU A 103 13.45 -13.39 28.29
CA LEU A 103 12.57 -14.55 28.08
C LEU A 103 13.10 -15.58 27.08
N GLY A 104 13.97 -15.19 26.14
CA GLY A 104 14.50 -16.05 25.09
C GLY A 104 16.02 -16.15 25.09
N ASP A 105 16.56 -17.20 24.48
CA ASP A 105 18.01 -17.36 24.35
C ASP A 105 18.53 -16.63 23.11
N GLY A 106 19.68 -15.96 23.25
CA GLY A 106 20.27 -15.14 22.19
C GLY A 106 19.35 -14.03 21.66
N GLY A 107 18.45 -13.51 22.51
CA GLY A 107 17.54 -12.43 22.12
C GLY A 107 18.30 -11.17 21.68
N GLU A 108 17.90 -10.61 20.54
CA GLU A 108 18.47 -9.39 19.98
C GLU A 108 17.34 -8.50 19.43
N VAL A 109 17.23 -7.26 19.94
CA VAL A 109 16.29 -6.27 19.39
C VAL A 109 16.91 -5.69 18.11
N THR A 110 16.44 -6.16 16.96
CA THR A 110 16.99 -5.77 15.65
C THR A 110 16.40 -4.47 15.13
N ARG A 111 15.18 -4.14 15.55
CA ARG A 111 14.51 -2.91 15.12
C ARG A 111 13.57 -2.38 16.19
N PHE A 112 13.66 -1.07 16.43
CA PHE A 112 12.65 -0.33 17.15
C PHE A 112 12.23 0.88 16.32
N THR A 113 10.92 1.12 16.22
CA THR A 113 10.36 2.28 15.53
C THR A 113 9.16 2.77 16.33
N SER A 114 9.13 4.05 16.67
CA SER A 114 8.02 4.67 17.39
C SER A 114 7.57 5.93 16.67
N ILE A 115 6.27 6.06 16.47
CA ILE A 115 5.63 7.17 15.77
C ILE A 115 4.53 7.71 16.66
N GLY A 116 4.65 8.98 17.03
CA GLY A 116 3.63 9.64 17.83
C GLY A 116 2.29 9.77 17.07
N PRO A 117 1.15 9.77 17.77
CA PRO A 117 -0.18 9.77 17.15
C PRO A 117 -0.43 10.99 16.25
N VAL A 118 0.14 12.15 16.61
CA VAL A 118 0.03 13.39 15.81
C VAL A 118 0.76 13.24 14.47
N ILE A 119 1.99 12.72 14.50
CA ILE A 119 2.78 12.48 13.29
C ILE A 119 2.11 11.42 12.41
N GLY A 120 1.58 10.35 13.01
CA GLY A 120 0.87 9.31 12.26
C GLY A 120 -0.37 9.84 11.55
N GLN A 121 -1.15 10.71 12.21
CA GLN A 121 -2.28 11.39 11.57
C GLN A 121 -1.83 12.31 10.44
N GLU A 122 -0.78 13.10 10.64
CA GLU A 122 -0.25 13.98 9.60
C GLU A 122 0.26 13.19 8.37
N LEU A 123 0.92 12.05 8.59
CA LEU A 123 1.38 11.16 7.52
C LEU A 123 0.21 10.55 6.73
N ARG A 124 -0.87 10.13 7.40
CA ARG A 124 -2.09 9.67 6.73
C ARG A 124 -2.69 10.73 5.82
N ASP A 125 -2.86 11.93 6.37
CA ASP A 125 -3.49 13.03 5.65
C ASP A 125 -2.64 13.42 4.44
N LYS A 126 -1.32 13.53 4.62
CA LYS A 126 -0.37 13.80 3.52
C LYS A 126 -0.38 12.70 2.47
N ALA A 127 -0.44 11.43 2.86
CA ALA A 127 -0.54 10.31 1.92
C ALA A 127 -1.81 10.41 1.05
N GLY A 128 -2.96 10.69 1.66
CA GLY A 128 -4.22 10.92 0.95
C GLY A 128 -4.12 12.10 -0.02
N TRP A 129 -3.59 13.23 0.44
CA TRP A 129 -3.38 14.42 -0.40
C TRP A 129 -2.39 14.20 -1.53
N ALA A 130 -1.32 13.42 -1.30
CA ALA A 130 -0.33 13.10 -2.31
C ALA A 130 -0.94 12.27 -3.45
N ILE A 131 -1.69 11.22 -3.13
CA ILE A 131 -2.39 10.39 -4.13
C ILE A 131 -3.37 11.24 -4.93
N PHE A 132 -4.23 12.02 -4.25
CA PHE A 132 -5.20 12.89 -4.91
C PHE A 132 -4.54 13.93 -5.82
N GLY A 133 -3.47 14.57 -5.32
CA GLY A 133 -2.70 15.57 -6.07
C GLY A 133 -2.06 14.97 -7.32
N VAL A 134 -1.40 13.82 -7.21
CA VAL A 134 -0.75 13.14 -8.34
C VAL A 134 -1.77 12.70 -9.39
N VAL A 135 -2.87 12.08 -8.99
CA VAL A 135 -3.96 11.70 -9.92
C VAL A 135 -4.53 12.94 -10.61
N SER A 136 -4.77 14.02 -9.88
CA SER A 136 -5.28 15.28 -10.46
C SER A 136 -4.31 15.89 -11.47
N VAL A 137 -3.02 15.95 -11.13
CA VAL A 137 -1.97 16.46 -12.04
C VAL A 137 -1.87 15.60 -13.29
N ILE A 138 -1.92 14.29 -13.17
CA ILE A 138 -1.94 13.37 -14.31
C ILE A 138 -3.13 13.64 -15.21
N VAL A 139 -4.35 13.69 -14.64
CA VAL A 139 -5.58 13.88 -15.42
C VAL A 139 -5.55 15.23 -16.15
N LEU A 140 -5.11 16.30 -15.46
CA LEU A 140 -4.96 17.63 -16.07
C LEU A 140 -3.89 17.63 -17.16
N TYR A 141 -2.76 16.97 -16.93
CA TYR A 141 -1.68 16.85 -17.91
C TYR A 141 -2.15 16.12 -19.16
N VAL A 142 -2.82 14.97 -19.02
CA VAL A 142 -3.37 14.23 -20.17
C VAL A 142 -4.45 15.05 -20.87
N ALA A 143 -5.35 15.67 -20.12
CA ALA A 143 -6.37 16.54 -20.71
C ALA A 143 -5.74 17.66 -21.55
N PHE A 144 -4.66 18.29 -21.06
CA PHE A 144 -3.91 19.31 -21.79
C PHE A 144 -3.14 18.73 -22.99
N ALA A 145 -2.37 17.66 -22.81
CA ALA A 145 -1.53 17.05 -23.83
C ALA A 145 -2.34 16.53 -25.03
N PHE A 146 -3.61 16.17 -24.81
CA PHE A 146 -4.53 15.70 -25.83
C PHE A 146 -5.67 16.70 -26.15
N ALA A 147 -5.66 17.91 -25.58
CA ALA A 147 -6.74 18.91 -25.68
C ALA A 147 -7.13 19.31 -27.12
N GLY A 148 -6.16 19.37 -28.04
CA GLY A 148 -6.34 19.89 -29.40
C GLY A 148 -6.86 18.89 -30.44
N ILE A 149 -7.39 17.73 -30.03
CA ILE A 149 -7.72 16.62 -30.93
C ILE A 149 -9.25 16.48 -31.01
N GLY A 150 -9.84 17.12 -32.02
CA GLY A 150 -11.29 17.17 -32.20
C GLY A 150 -11.90 16.01 -32.99
N THR A 151 -11.12 15.25 -33.77
CA THR A 151 -11.65 14.22 -34.68
C THR A 151 -10.68 13.05 -34.86
N PRO A 152 -11.16 11.78 -34.84
CA PRO A 152 -12.51 11.32 -34.50
C PRO A 152 -12.77 11.11 -32.99
N VAL A 153 -11.75 11.20 -32.13
CA VAL A 153 -11.87 10.98 -30.68
C VAL A 153 -11.66 12.30 -29.95
N SER A 154 -12.66 12.73 -29.15
CA SER A 154 -12.56 13.94 -28.32
C SER A 154 -11.51 13.79 -27.23
N SER A 155 -10.79 14.87 -26.95
CA SER A 155 -9.85 15.03 -25.84
C SER A 155 -10.40 14.58 -24.48
N PHE A 156 -11.71 14.75 -24.27
CA PHE A 156 -12.40 14.31 -23.04
C PHE A 156 -12.38 12.78 -22.87
N VAL A 157 -12.45 12.04 -23.98
CA VAL A 157 -12.42 10.57 -23.95
C VAL A 157 -11.08 10.05 -23.45
N TYR A 158 -9.97 10.67 -23.87
CA TYR A 158 -8.63 10.32 -23.39
C TYR A 158 -8.48 10.57 -21.88
N GLY A 159 -8.99 11.70 -21.38
CA GLY A 159 -9.01 11.99 -19.95
C GLY A 159 -9.84 10.97 -19.16
N LEU A 160 -11.04 10.62 -19.64
CA LEU A 160 -11.89 9.63 -18.97
C LEU A 160 -11.25 8.24 -18.94
N ILE A 161 -10.66 7.79 -20.06
CA ILE A 161 -9.93 6.51 -20.12
C ILE A 161 -8.78 6.52 -19.12
N THR A 162 -8.03 7.62 -19.03
CA THR A 162 -6.92 7.77 -18.07
C THR A 162 -7.41 7.61 -16.64
N ILE A 163 -8.51 8.28 -16.27
CA ILE A 163 -9.10 8.14 -14.92
C ILE A 163 -9.41 6.67 -14.61
N PHE A 164 -10.05 5.95 -15.53
CA PHE A 164 -10.37 4.54 -15.32
C PHE A 164 -9.13 3.65 -15.18
N VAL A 165 -8.08 3.90 -15.98
CA VAL A 165 -6.82 3.16 -15.89
C VAL A 165 -6.14 3.41 -14.53
N LEU A 166 -6.05 4.66 -14.09
CA LEU A 166 -5.43 4.97 -12.79
C LEU A 166 -6.23 4.41 -11.61
N ILE A 167 -7.57 4.43 -11.69
CA ILE A 167 -8.43 3.82 -10.66
C ILE A 167 -8.16 2.32 -10.57
N HIS A 168 -8.08 1.63 -11.71
CA HIS A 168 -7.72 0.20 -11.75
C HIS A 168 -6.37 -0.04 -11.08
N ASP A 169 -5.35 0.75 -11.45
CA ASP A 169 -3.97 0.54 -11.01
C ASP A 169 -3.75 0.86 -9.54
N VAL A 170 -4.62 1.66 -8.91
CA VAL A 170 -4.64 1.87 -7.46
C VAL A 170 -5.47 0.81 -6.76
N LEU A 171 -6.66 0.48 -7.27
CA LEU A 171 -7.59 -0.45 -6.61
C LEU A 171 -7.03 -1.86 -6.54
N VAL A 172 -6.40 -2.37 -7.60
CA VAL A 172 -5.98 -3.77 -7.65
C VAL A 172 -4.88 -4.09 -6.62
N PRO A 173 -3.76 -3.33 -6.56
CA PRO A 173 -2.76 -3.54 -5.51
C PRO A 173 -3.30 -3.27 -4.11
N THR A 174 -4.18 -2.28 -3.95
CA THR A 174 -4.80 -1.96 -2.65
C THR A 174 -5.70 -3.10 -2.15
N ALA A 175 -6.45 -3.75 -3.05
CA ALA A 175 -7.25 -4.91 -2.70
C ALA A 175 -6.39 -6.12 -2.34
N LEU A 176 -5.26 -6.31 -3.01
CA LEU A 176 -4.29 -7.33 -2.63
C LEU A 176 -3.77 -7.08 -1.20
N MET A 177 -3.41 -5.84 -0.87
CA MET A 177 -2.99 -5.49 0.49
C MET A 177 -4.11 -5.66 1.51
N SER A 178 -5.35 -5.39 1.15
CA SER A 178 -6.52 -5.65 2.00
C SER A 178 -6.66 -7.15 2.33
N LEU A 179 -6.55 -8.03 1.33
CA LEU A 179 -6.57 -9.48 1.54
C LEU A 179 -5.38 -9.96 2.38
N LEU A 180 -4.17 -9.48 2.07
CA LEU A 180 -2.97 -9.83 2.82
C LEU A 180 -3.03 -9.31 4.27
N GLY A 181 -3.65 -8.16 4.49
CA GLY A 181 -3.90 -7.63 5.83
C GLY A 181 -4.89 -8.47 6.63
N TYR A 182 -5.91 -9.02 5.96
CA TYR A 182 -6.88 -9.91 6.58
C TYR A 182 -6.28 -11.30 6.90
N PHE A 183 -5.59 -11.94 5.94
CA PHE A 183 -5.12 -13.32 6.08
C PHE A 183 -3.72 -13.45 6.69
N ALA A 184 -2.79 -12.55 6.35
CA ALA A 184 -1.39 -12.61 6.76
C ALA A 184 -0.99 -11.45 7.69
N GLY A 185 -1.92 -10.53 8.00
CA GLY A 185 -1.66 -9.40 8.87
C GLY A 185 -0.69 -8.37 8.29
N VAL A 186 -0.47 -8.36 6.97
CA VAL A 186 0.36 -7.37 6.28
C VAL A 186 -0.26 -5.99 6.40
N GLU A 187 0.59 -4.97 6.52
CA GLU A 187 0.15 -3.60 6.78
C GLU A 187 0.44 -2.68 5.60
N VAL A 188 -0.38 -1.64 5.50
CA VAL A 188 -0.19 -0.52 4.60
C VAL A 188 0.45 0.61 5.38
N ASP A 189 1.63 1.03 4.93
CA ASP A 189 2.46 2.07 5.51
C ASP A 189 2.82 3.14 4.45
N VAL A 190 3.70 4.08 4.79
CA VAL A 190 4.13 5.11 3.83
C VAL A 190 4.86 4.49 2.64
N LEU A 191 5.58 3.36 2.83
CA LEU A 191 6.28 2.67 1.76
C LEU A 191 5.31 2.10 0.72
N PHE A 192 4.19 1.53 1.14
CA PHE A 192 3.14 1.10 0.23
C PHE A 192 2.57 2.28 -0.58
N VAL A 193 2.33 3.43 0.07
CA VAL A 193 1.86 4.63 -0.63
C VAL A 193 2.89 5.10 -1.65
N MET A 194 4.18 5.11 -1.30
CA MET A 194 5.25 5.44 -2.25
C MET A 194 5.29 4.47 -3.43
N ALA A 195 5.10 3.18 -3.19
CA ALA A 195 5.01 2.18 -4.25
C ALA A 195 3.81 2.43 -5.18
N LEU A 196 2.63 2.78 -4.64
CA LEU A 196 1.46 3.15 -5.45
C LEU A 196 1.73 4.39 -6.31
N LEU A 197 2.36 5.43 -5.75
CA LEU A 197 2.70 6.63 -6.50
C LEU A 197 3.70 6.33 -7.64
N ALA A 198 4.66 5.45 -7.41
CA ALA A 198 5.58 5.00 -8.45
C ALA A 198 4.85 4.22 -9.55
N VAL A 199 3.94 3.29 -9.19
CA VAL A 199 3.11 2.55 -10.15
C VAL A 199 2.27 3.50 -10.99
N LEU A 200 1.65 4.52 -10.39
CA LEU A 200 0.89 5.55 -11.11
C LEU A 200 1.77 6.30 -12.13
N GLY A 201 3.01 6.63 -11.77
CA GLY A 201 3.96 7.28 -12.67
C GLY A 201 4.32 6.42 -13.88
N TYR A 202 4.56 5.12 -13.68
CA TYR A 202 4.82 4.20 -14.79
C TYR A 202 3.57 3.92 -15.63
N SER A 203 2.40 3.76 -15.00
CA SER A 203 1.12 3.53 -15.66
C SER A 203 0.74 4.67 -16.61
N VAL A 204 0.90 5.92 -16.16
CA VAL A 204 0.58 7.05 -17.04
C VAL A 204 1.53 7.16 -18.22
N ASN A 205 2.81 6.83 -18.03
CA ASN A 205 3.79 6.85 -19.12
C ASN A 205 3.36 5.89 -20.25
N ASP A 206 3.00 4.65 -19.91
CA ASP A 206 2.51 3.68 -20.89
C ASP A 206 1.21 4.17 -21.57
N THR A 207 0.28 4.72 -20.79
CA THR A 207 -0.97 5.29 -21.30
C THR A 207 -0.70 6.41 -22.33
N ILE A 208 0.23 7.33 -22.02
CA ILE A 208 0.58 8.45 -22.90
C ILE A 208 1.25 7.95 -24.20
N VAL A 209 2.17 6.99 -24.11
CA VAL A 209 2.84 6.41 -25.30
C VAL A 209 1.82 5.74 -26.22
N VAL A 210 0.90 4.96 -25.66
CA VAL A 210 -0.19 4.33 -26.43
C VAL A 210 -1.10 5.38 -27.06
N PHE A 211 -1.51 6.39 -26.29
CA PHE A 211 -2.35 7.47 -26.81
C PHE A 211 -1.66 8.27 -27.91
N ASP A 212 -0.35 8.51 -27.79
CA ASP A 212 0.42 9.17 -28.83
C ASP A 212 0.48 8.33 -30.11
N ARG A 213 0.72 7.02 -29.98
CA ARG A 213 0.73 6.13 -31.14
C ARG A 213 -0.65 6.05 -31.82
N VAL A 214 -1.74 6.03 -31.04
CA VAL A 214 -3.10 6.12 -31.57
C VAL A 214 -3.30 7.44 -32.30
N ARG A 215 -2.86 8.56 -31.72
CA ARG A 215 -2.89 9.90 -32.32
C ARG A 215 -2.13 9.97 -33.63
N GLU A 216 -0.90 9.45 -33.68
CA GLU A 216 -0.08 9.42 -34.89
C GLU A 216 -0.78 8.62 -35.99
N ASN A 217 -1.27 7.43 -35.68
CA ASN A 217 -1.96 6.57 -36.65
C ASN A 217 -3.28 7.19 -37.16
N LEU A 218 -4.02 7.92 -36.32
CA LEU A 218 -5.23 8.63 -36.73
C LEU A 218 -4.92 9.81 -37.67
N LYS A 219 -3.77 10.48 -37.49
CA LYS A 219 -3.31 11.53 -38.41
C LYS A 219 -2.85 10.96 -39.75
N LEU A 220 -2.09 9.86 -39.72
CA LEU A 220 -1.53 9.23 -40.93
C LEU A 220 -2.59 8.54 -41.79
N ASN A 221 -3.59 7.91 -41.16
CA ASN A 221 -4.66 7.19 -41.86
C ASN A 221 -5.90 8.07 -42.12
N ARG A 222 -5.77 9.40 -42.03
CA ARG A 222 -6.82 10.32 -42.45
C ARG A 222 -6.81 10.40 -43.98
N THR A 223 -7.39 9.40 -44.64
CA THR A 223 -7.94 9.59 -45.99
C THR A 223 -9.00 10.68 -45.90
N GLU A 224 -8.92 11.66 -46.79
CA GLU A 224 -9.83 12.81 -46.89
C GLU A 224 -11.31 12.44 -46.71
#